data_AF-A0A4Y1MQE0-F1
#
_entry.id   AF-A0A4Y1MQE0-F1
#
_cell.length_a   1.000
_cell.length_b   1.000
_cell.length_c   1.000
_cell.angle_alpha   90.00
_cell.angle_beta   90.00
_cell.angle_gamma   90.00
#
_symmetry.space_group_name_H-M   'P 1'
#
loop_
_entity.id
_entity.type
_entity.pdbx_description
1 polymer ?
#
loop_
_entity_poly.entity_id
_entity_poly.type
_entity_poly.pdbx_seq_one_letter_code
_entity_poly.pdbx_strand_id
1 'polypeptide(L)'
;MPTALTRPPALTTIVFEDVHEEGFVGSYGRCHLLTACHPYRFVSREAAGRFAAVRQERGHCDGFRLHTPGFAPPRPLPTFDESEIPF
;
A
#
# COMPACT_ATOMS: atom_id res chain seq x y z
N MET A 1 -14.27 1.77 -40.87
CA MET A 1 -14.39 1.27 -39.48
C MET A 1 -13.35 1.97 -38.64
N PRO A 2 -13.70 2.85 -37.69
CA PRO A 2 -12.70 3.39 -36.78
C PRO A 2 -12.37 2.31 -35.74
N THR A 3 -11.16 1.78 -35.80
CA THR A 3 -10.59 0.93 -34.77
C THR A 3 -10.42 1.76 -33.50
N ALA A 4 -11.29 1.56 -32.51
CA ALA A 4 -11.13 2.18 -31.21
C ALA A 4 -9.77 1.75 -30.64
N LEU A 5 -8.87 2.71 -30.40
CA LEU A 5 -7.60 2.45 -29.72
C LEU A 5 -7.93 1.93 -28.33
N THR A 6 -7.55 0.68 -28.05
CA THR A 6 -7.67 0.08 -26.72
C THR A 6 -6.92 0.97 -25.74
N ARG A 7 -7.63 1.49 -24.73
CA ARG A 7 -7.01 2.31 -23.69
C ARG A 7 -5.89 1.49 -23.03
N PRO A 8 -4.67 2.04 -22.86
CA PRO A 8 -3.58 1.31 -22.24
C PRO A 8 -3.99 0.86 -20.82
N PRO A 9 -3.55 -0.33 -20.39
CA PRO A 9 -3.88 -0.85 -19.07
C PRO A 9 -3.37 0.10 -17.98
N ALA A 10 -4.16 0.28 -16.93
CA ALA A 10 -3.78 1.11 -15.79
C ALA A 10 -2.59 0.46 -15.07
N LEU A 11 -1.47 1.19 -14.99
CA LEU A 11 -0.26 0.69 -14.37
C LEU A 11 -0.30 0.88 -12.85
N THR A 12 0.25 -0.09 -12.13
CA THR A 12 0.38 -0.08 -10.67
C THR A 12 1.73 0.47 -10.26
N THR A 13 1.74 1.35 -9.26
CA THR A 13 2.95 1.89 -8.61
C THR A 13 2.97 1.41 -7.16
N ILE A 14 4.14 1.03 -6.66
CA ILE A 14 4.34 0.68 -5.26
C ILE A 14 4.82 1.93 -4.53
N VAL A 15 4.24 2.22 -3.37
CA VAL A 15 4.69 3.24 -2.44
C VAL A 15 5.16 2.53 -1.18
N PHE A 16 6.44 2.61 -0.86
CA PHE A 16 7.01 2.09 0.37
C PHE A 16 6.89 3.12 1.48
N GLU A 17 6.75 2.62 2.70
CA GLU A 17 6.56 3.39 3.91
C GLU A 17 7.57 2.94 4.95
N ASP A 18 8.30 3.92 5.49
CA ASP A 18 9.26 3.73 6.56
C ASP A 18 8.88 4.66 7.72
N VAL A 19 8.82 4.13 8.93
CA VAL A 19 8.53 4.85 10.16
C VAL A 19 9.86 5.29 10.76
N HIS A 20 10.11 6.60 10.70
CA HIS A 20 11.28 7.19 11.33
C HIS A 20 10.93 7.70 12.73
N GLU A 21 11.59 7.15 13.75
CA GLU A 21 11.51 7.66 15.11
C GLU A 21 12.51 8.82 15.29
N GLU A 22 12.01 10.05 15.38
CA GLU A 22 12.88 11.23 15.58
C GLU A 22 13.34 11.39 17.05
N GLY A 23 12.66 10.72 17.97
CA GLY A 23 12.97 10.73 19.40
C GLY A 23 11.75 10.97 20.29
N PHE A 24 11.99 11.01 21.60
CA PHE A 24 10.97 11.21 22.62
C PHE A 24 10.97 12.65 23.12
N VAL A 25 9.80 13.28 23.17
CA VAL A 25 9.57 14.53 23.91
C VAL A 25 8.74 14.20 25.13
N GLY A 26 9.39 13.98 26.27
CA GLY A 26 8.74 13.49 27.49
C GLY A 26 8.29 12.02 27.33
N SER A 27 7.01 11.73 27.55
CA SER A 27 6.42 10.39 27.40
C SER A 27 5.88 10.07 26.00
N TYR A 28 6.04 10.98 25.03
CA TYR A 28 5.50 10.83 23.69
C TYR A 28 6.64 10.69 22.67
N GLY A 29 6.66 9.57 21.95
CA GLY A 29 7.53 9.39 20.78
C GLY A 29 6.99 10.17 19.58
N ARG A 30 7.86 10.88 18.86
CA ARG A 30 7.52 11.47 17.56
C ARG A 30 7.97 10.52 16.46
N CYS A 31 7.00 10.01 15.71
CA CYS A 31 7.25 9.15 14.56
C CYS A 31 6.80 9.89 13.30
N HIS A 32 7.62 9.82 12.25
CA HIS A 32 7.34 10.39 10.94
C HIS A 32 7.26 9.27 9.91
N LEU A 33 6.22 9.32 9.08
CA LEU A 33 6.08 8.39 7.97
C LEU A 33 6.85 8.95 6.77
N LEU A 34 7.95 8.31 6.41
CA LEU A 34 8.65 8.56 5.16
C LEU A 34 8.03 7.69 4.08
N THR A 35 7.81 8.27 2.90
CA THR A 35 7.23 7.55 1.76
C THR A 35 8.16 7.61 0.56
N ALA A 36 8.31 6.48 -0.14
CA ALA A 36 9.14 6.39 -1.35
C ALA A 36 8.41 5.63 -2.45
N CYS A 37 8.29 6.24 -3.63
CA CYS A 37 7.70 5.58 -4.80
C CYS A 37 8.74 4.67 -5.48
N HIS A 38 8.32 3.44 -5.82
CA HIS A 38 9.13 2.56 -6.66
C HIS A 38 9.28 3.16 -8.07
N PRO A 39 10.50 3.18 -8.65
CA PRO A 39 10.74 3.85 -9.93
C PRO A 39 10.06 3.15 -11.11
N TYR A 40 9.83 1.83 -11.00
CA TYR A 40 9.17 1.05 -12.04
C TYR A 40 7.69 0.86 -11.76
N ARG A 41 6.90 0.94 -12.83
CA ARG A 41 5.46 0.65 -12.83
C ARG A 41 5.20 -0.79 -13.28
N PHE A 42 4.18 -1.41 -12.71
CA PHE A 42 3.83 -2.80 -12.93
C PHE A 42 2.50 -2.90 -13.68
N VAL A 43 2.43 -3.80 -14.66
CA VAL A 43 1.17 -4.07 -15.38
C VAL A 43 0.19 -4.85 -14.50
N SER A 44 0.69 -5.74 -13.63
CA SER A 44 -0.11 -6.51 -12.68
C SER A 44 0.02 -5.95 -11.26
N ARG A 45 -1.13 -5.64 -10.63
CA ARG A 45 -1.20 -5.24 -9.22
C ARG A 45 -0.74 -6.36 -8.30
N GLU A 46 -1.05 -7.61 -8.65
CA GLU A 46 -0.64 -8.79 -7.87
C GLU A 46 0.89 -8.96 -7.90
N ALA A 47 1.52 -8.81 -9.06
CA ALA A 47 2.97 -8.89 -9.18
C ALA A 47 3.66 -7.78 -8.38
N ALA A 48 3.11 -6.55 -8.43
CA ALA A 48 3.58 -5.44 -7.61
C ALA A 48 3.47 -5.74 -6.10
N GLY A 49 2.36 -6.36 -5.68
CA GLY A 49 2.14 -6.78 -4.30
C GLY A 49 3.13 -7.83 -3.83
N ARG A 50 3.36 -8.89 -4.62
CA ARG A 50 4.36 -9.93 -4.28
C ARG A 50 5.76 -9.35 -4.15
N PHE A 51 6.16 -8.46 -5.07
CA PHE A 51 7.45 -7.79 -4.99
C PHE A 51 7.58 -6.94 -3.72
N ALA A 52 6.55 -6.15 -3.41
CA ALA A 52 6.54 -5.29 -2.23
C ALA A 52 6.56 -6.10 -0.92
N ALA A 53 5.80 -7.19 -0.86
CA ALA A 53 5.76 -8.10 0.29
C ALA A 53 7.14 -8.69 0.59
N VAL A 54 7.85 -9.22 -0.42
CA VAL A 54 9.21 -9.75 -0.24
C VAL A 54 10.17 -8.69 0.30
N ARG A 55 10.02 -7.43 -0.13
CA ARG A 55 10.86 -6.33 0.37
C ARG A 55 10.55 -6.00 1.83
N GLN A 56 9.28 -5.96 2.22
CA GLN A 56 8.85 -5.75 3.60
C GLN A 56 9.30 -6.90 4.50
N GLU A 57 9.12 -8.16 4.08
CA GLU A 57 9.54 -9.37 4.82
C GLU A 57 11.05 -9.39 5.11
N ARG A 58 11.86 -8.76 4.23
CA ARG A 58 13.31 -8.62 4.41
C ARG A 58 13.71 -7.43 5.29
N GLY A 59 12.75 -6.70 5.85
CA GLY A 59 13.00 -5.54 6.71
C GLY A 59 13.55 -4.32 5.97
N HIS A 60 13.29 -4.21 4.67
CA HIS A 60 13.73 -3.05 3.87
C HIS A 60 12.70 -1.92 3.81
N CYS A 61 11.53 -2.13 4.41
CA CYS A 61 10.53 -1.11 4.70
C CYS A 61 9.56 -1.58 5.79
N ASP A 62 8.87 -0.64 6.44
CA ASP A 62 7.88 -0.95 7.48
C ASP A 62 6.51 -1.30 6.88
N GLY A 63 6.18 -0.69 5.74
CA GLY A 63 4.92 -0.91 5.05
C GLY A 63 4.99 -0.62 3.55
N PHE A 64 3.90 -0.95 2.85
CA PHE A 64 3.73 -0.54 1.47
C PHE A 64 2.25 -0.38 1.09
N ARG A 65 2.01 0.45 0.08
CA ARG A 65 0.70 0.61 -0.57
C ARG A 65 0.85 0.44 -2.07
N LEU A 66 -0.17 -0.14 -2.69
CA LEU A 66 -0.25 -0.29 -4.13
C LEU A 66 -1.22 0.76 -4.69
N HIS A 67 -0.74 1.60 -5.58
CA HIS A 67 -1.54 2.59 -6.28
C HIS A 67 -1.76 2.18 -7.73
N THR A 68 -3.00 1.85 -8.09
CA THR A 68 -3.41 1.56 -9.47
C THR A 68 -4.55 2.52 -9.81
N PRO A 69 -4.42 3.40 -10.82
CA PRO A 69 -5.48 4.33 -11.17
C PRO A 69 -6.80 3.61 -11.48
N GLY A 70 -7.88 4.03 -10.84
CA GLY A 70 -9.21 3.43 -11.02
C GLY A 70 -9.43 2.10 -10.30
N PHE A 71 -8.44 1.58 -9.57
CA PHE A 71 -8.67 0.44 -8.68
C PHE A 71 -9.38 0.91 -7.40
N ALA A 72 -10.60 0.44 -7.19
CA ALA A 72 -11.27 0.50 -5.90
C ALA A 72 -11.14 -0.88 -5.25
N PRO A 73 -10.56 -1.01 -4.05
CA PRO A 73 -10.59 -2.28 -3.34
C PRO A 73 -12.05 -2.72 -3.16
N PRO A 74 -12.34 -4.04 -3.19
CA PRO A 74 -13.66 -4.50 -2.81
C PRO A 74 -14.00 -3.93 -1.44
N ARG A 75 -15.17 -3.28 -1.31
CA ARG A 75 -15.57 -2.66 -0.03
C ARG A 75 -15.46 -3.72 1.07
N PRO A 76 -14.91 -3.38 2.25
CA PRO A 76 -14.95 -4.30 3.36
C PRO A 76 -16.40 -4.75 3.57
N LEU A 77 -16.60 -6.06 3.66
CA LEU A 77 -17.85 -6.62 4.18
C LEU A 77 -18.10 -5.95 5.55
N PRO A 78 -19.37 -5.71 5.94
CA PRO A 78 -19.68 -5.06 7.21
C PRO A 78 -18.88 -5.75 8.32
N THR A 79 -18.01 -4.97 8.96
CA THR A 79 -17.21 -5.40 10.11
C THR A 79 -18.18 -5.96 11.14
N PHE A 80 -18.00 -7.24 11.47
CA PHE A 80 -18.65 -7.85 12.61
C PHE A 80 -18.27 -7.00 13.83
N ASP A 81 -19.26 -6.47 14.52
CA ASP A 81 -19.06 -5.62 15.68
C ASP A 81 -18.44 -6.47 16.80
N GLU A 82 -17.19 -6.20 17.17
CA GLU A 82 -16.50 -6.89 18.27
C GLU A 82 -17.08 -6.49 19.65
N SER A 83 -18.15 -5.68 19.70
CA SER A 83 -18.85 -5.31 20.94
C SER A 83 -19.61 -6.45 21.62
N GLU A 84 -19.72 -7.64 21.00
CA GLU A 84 -20.38 -8.83 21.56
C GLU A 84 -19.40 -9.94 22.02
N ILE A 85 -18.24 -9.61 22.56
CA ILE A 85 -17.46 -10.60 23.34
C ILE A 85 -17.87 -10.47 24.82
N PRO A 86 -18.79 -11.31 25.35
CA PRO A 86 -19.12 -11.30 26.76
C PRO A 86 -17.91 -11.75 27.60
N PHE A 87 -17.62 -10.99 28.66
CA PHE A 87 -16.65 -11.35 29.71
C PHE A 87 -17.16 -12.52 30.56
#